data_AF-U1ZX53-F1
#
_entry.id   AF-U1ZX53-F1
#
_cell.length_a   1.000
_cell.length_b   1.000
_cell.length_c   1.000
_cell.angle_alpha   90.00
_cell.angle_beta   90.00
_cell.angle_gamma   90.00
#
_symmetry.space_group_name_H-M   'P 1'
#
loop_
_entity.id
_entity.type
_entity.pdbx_description
1 polymer ?
#
loop_
_entity_poly.entity_id
_entity_poly.type
_entity_poly.pdbx_seq_one_letter_code
_entity_poly.pdbx_strand_id
1 'polypeptide(L)'
;MIAGLGLALLPRHAVHLELRHRLLRELAVAELPLYRSWCAVNNRGRRLSPVAQAFLDFIRSERAAIGQLAERFQLGAAGSGNDPAGSA
;
A
#
# COMPACT_ATOMS: atom_id res chain seq x y z
N MET A 1 1.94 -19.74 7.84
CA MET A 1 1.90 -19.66 9.32
C MET A 1 2.48 -18.31 9.72
N ILE A 2 1.67 -17.42 10.31
CA ILE A 2 2.16 -16.24 11.04
C ILE A 2 2.40 -16.73 12.46
N ALA A 3 3.66 -16.88 12.87
CA ALA A 3 4.05 -17.62 14.07
C ALA A 3 3.82 -16.86 15.40
N GLY A 4 2.95 -15.84 15.42
CA GLY A 4 2.64 -15.08 16.65
C GLY A 4 3.83 -14.33 17.26
N LEU A 5 4.86 -14.04 16.47
CA LEU A 5 6.15 -13.50 16.96
C LEU A 5 6.12 -11.99 17.30
N GLY A 6 4.98 -11.32 17.19
CA GLY A 6 4.80 -9.92 17.56
C GLY A 6 4.18 -9.05 16.47
N LEU A 7 4.56 -7.78 16.45
CA LEU A 7 4.08 -6.74 15.53
C LEU A 7 5.13 -6.44 14.45
N ALA A 8 4.67 -6.02 13.27
CA ALA A 8 5.53 -5.59 12.17
C ALA A 8 4.95 -4.37 11.48
N LEU A 9 5.83 -3.49 10.98
CA LEU A 9 5.45 -2.39 10.09
C LEU A 9 5.62 -2.84 8.65
N LEU A 10 4.52 -2.92 7.90
CA LEU A 10 4.50 -3.47 6.55
C LEU A 10 3.75 -2.55 5.58
N PRO A 11 4.14 -2.49 4.29
CA PRO A 11 3.33 -1.84 3.27
C PRO A 11 1.99 -2.54 3.13
N ARG A 12 0.90 -1.77 3.17
CA ARG A 12 -0.47 -2.29 3.15
C ARG A 12 -0.79 -3.19 1.96
N HIS A 13 -0.25 -2.88 0.78
CA HIS A 13 -0.46 -3.67 -0.43
C HIS A 13 0.15 -5.08 -0.34
N ALA A 14 1.19 -5.27 0.47
CA ALA A 14 1.86 -6.57 0.62
C ALA A 14 1.04 -7.55 1.48
N VAL A 15 0.15 -7.04 2.32
CA VAL A 15 -0.68 -7.83 3.25
C VAL A 15 -2.19 -7.68 2.98
N HIS A 16 -2.56 -7.20 1.80
CA HIS A 16 -3.95 -6.85 1.47
C HIS A 16 -4.89 -8.06 1.57
N LEU A 17 -4.44 -9.25 1.15
CA LEU A 17 -5.24 -10.46 1.21
C LEU A 17 -5.40 -10.95 2.65
N GLU A 18 -4.34 -10.90 3.44
CA GLU A 18 -4.34 -11.27 4.86
C GLU A 18 -5.28 -10.36 5.66
N LEU A 19 -5.27 -9.06 5.39
CA LEU A 19 -6.22 -8.11 5.96
C LEU A 19 -7.66 -8.41 5.50
N ARG A 20 -7.87 -8.69 4.20
CA ARG A 20 -9.19 -9.05 3.65
C ARG A 20 -9.76 -10.33 4.25
N HIS A 21 -8.91 -11.32 4.49
CA HIS A 21 -9.28 -12.61 5.09
C HIS A 21 -9.19 -12.62 6.62
N ARG A 22 -8.90 -11.47 7.25
CA ARG A 22 -8.75 -11.32 8.72
C ARG A 22 -7.69 -12.24 9.34
N LEU A 23 -6.69 -12.63 8.56
CA LEU A 23 -5.51 -13.36 9.04
C LEU A 23 -4.51 -12.43 9.75
N LEU A 24 -4.56 -11.14 9.43
CA LEU A 24 -3.85 -10.07 10.12
C LEU A 24 -4.85 -8.99 10.56
N ARG A 25 -4.51 -8.28 11.63
CA ARG A 25 -5.22 -7.09 12.09
C ARG A 25 -4.27 -5.91 12.06
N GLU A 26 -4.74 -4.83 11.47
CA GLU A 26 -4.05 -3.55 11.50
C GLU A 26 -4.33 -2.83 12.82
N LEU A 27 -3.31 -2.19 13.37
CA LEU A 27 -3.40 -1.38 14.57
C LEU A 27 -3.57 0.10 14.18
N ALA A 28 -4.55 0.78 14.77
CA ALA A 28 -4.76 2.21 14.56
C ALA A 28 -3.71 3.02 15.35
N VAL A 29 -2.63 3.40 14.66
CA VAL A 29 -1.53 4.21 15.20
C VAL A 29 -1.61 5.61 14.58
N ALA A 30 -1.58 6.66 15.40
CA ALA A 30 -1.84 8.03 14.97
C ALA A 30 -0.88 8.55 13.89
N GLU A 31 0.37 8.10 13.90
CA GLU A 31 1.41 8.51 12.96
C GLU A 31 1.40 7.73 11.64
N LEU A 32 0.52 6.74 11.50
CA LEU A 32 0.35 5.93 10.29
C LEU A 32 -0.88 6.38 9.48
N PRO A 33 -0.84 6.27 8.14
CA PRO A 33 0.18 5.62 7.30
C PRO A 33 1.39 6.50 6.95
N LEU A 34 2.52 5.86 6.70
CA LEU A 34 3.68 6.54 6.10
C LEU A 34 3.50 6.66 4.58
N TYR A 35 3.41 7.89 4.08
CA TYR A 35 3.34 8.15 2.64
C TYR A 35 4.70 7.92 1.96
N ARG A 36 4.69 7.14 0.88
CA ARG A 36 5.86 6.81 0.06
C ARG A 36 5.49 6.86 -1.42
N SER A 37 6.44 7.30 -2.24
CA SER A 37 6.28 7.40 -3.69
C SER A 37 7.01 6.25 -4.39
N TRP A 38 6.39 5.72 -5.44
CA TRP A 38 7.02 4.79 -6.37
C TRP A 38 7.59 5.54 -7.57
N CYS A 39 8.82 5.21 -7.95
CA CYS A 39 9.54 5.88 -9.03
C CYS A 39 10.00 4.86 -10.07
N ALA A 40 9.71 5.12 -11.35
CA ALA A 40 10.34 4.39 -12.45
C ALA A 40 11.72 4.99 -12.72
N VAL A 41 12.77 4.18 -12.63
CA VAL A 41 14.17 4.60 -12.81
C VAL A 41 14.84 3.80 -13.90
N ASN A 42 15.71 4.45 -14.68
CA ASN A 42 16.55 3.81 -15.69
C ASN A 42 17.96 4.42 -15.70
N ASN A 43 18.94 3.67 -16.20
CA ASN A 43 20.31 4.15 -16.30
C ASN A 43 20.42 5.20 -17.43
N ARG A 44 20.83 6.43 -17.08
CA ARG A 44 21.00 7.56 -18.01
C ARG A 44 21.89 7.23 -19.22
N GLY A 45 22.89 6.37 -19.04
CA GLY A 45 23.82 5.98 -20.11
C GLY A 45 23.32 4.88 -21.04
N ARG A 46 22.17 4.26 -20.75
CA ARG A 46 21.62 3.16 -21.55
C ARG A 46 20.34 3.61 -22.25
N ARG A 47 20.31 3.41 -23.57
CA ARG A 47 19.07 3.56 -24.35
C ARG A 47 18.08 2.49 -23.90
N LEU A 48 16.84 2.91 -23.65
CA LEU A 48 15.74 2.01 -23.42
C LEU A 48 15.45 1.22 -24.70
N SER A 49 15.13 -0.07 -24.54
CA SER A 49 14.58 -0.84 -25.65
C SER A 49 13.21 -0.26 -26.05
N PRO A 50 12.74 -0.48 -27.28
CA PRO A 50 11.42 -0.03 -27.70
C PRO A 50 10.30 -0.48 -26.74
N VAL A 51 10.39 -1.71 -26.22
CA VAL A 51 9.43 -2.25 -25.25
C VAL A 51 9.51 -1.52 -23.90
N ALA A 52 10.71 -1.22 -23.40
CA ALA A 52 10.87 -0.51 -22.14
C ALA A 52 10.40 0.96 -22.25
N GLN A 53 10.63 1.61 -23.39
CA GLN A 53 10.10 2.94 -23.65
C GLN A 53 8.58 2.93 -23.69
N ALA A 54 7.97 2.01 -24.44
CA ALA A 54 6.52 1.85 -24.50
C ALA A 54 5.91 1.58 -23.11
N PHE A 55 6.58 0.81 -22.26
CA PHE A 55 6.14 0.58 -20.88
C PHE A 55 6.19 1.84 -20.01
N LEU A 56 7.25 2.66 -20.12
CA LEU A 56 7.29 3.94 -19.41
C LEU A 56 6.22 4.91 -19.89
N ASP A 57 5.94 4.93 -21.20
CA ASP A 57 4.90 5.77 -21.78
C ASP A 57 3.51 5.30 -21.34
N PHE A 58 3.28 3.98 -21.26
CA PHE A 58 2.08 3.40 -20.67
C PHE A 58 1.89 3.79 -19.21
N ILE A 59 2.93 3.70 -18.36
CA ILE A 59 2.83 4.13 -16.95
C ILE A 59 2.42 5.60 -16.85
N ARG A 60 2.89 6.45 -17.78
CA ARG A 60 2.56 7.87 -17.81
C ARG A 60 1.13 8.12 -18.29
N SER A 61 0.69 7.46 -19.35
CA SER A 61 -0.67 7.60 -19.88
C SER A 61 -1.72 7.08 -18.91
N GLU A 62 -1.46 5.93 -18.28
CA GLU A 62 -2.38 5.24 -17.38
C GLU A 62 -2.25 5.68 -15.91
N ARG A 63 -1.56 6.79 -15.62
CA ARG A 63 -1.32 7.26 -14.24
C ARG A 63 -2.60 7.28 -13.40
N ALA A 64 -3.71 7.76 -13.96
CA ALA A 64 -4.98 7.86 -13.25
C ALA A 64 -5.56 6.47 -12.91
N ALA A 65 -5.58 5.55 -13.87
CA ALA A 65 -6.04 4.18 -13.66
C ALA A 65 -5.16 3.42 -12.66
N ILE A 66 -3.83 3.59 -12.75
CA ILE A 66 -2.88 3.03 -11.78
C ILE A 66 -3.13 3.60 -10.38
N GLY A 67 -3.43 4.89 -10.27
CA GLY A 67 -3.81 5.53 -9.00
C GLY A 67 -5.08 4.91 -8.39
N GLN A 68 -6.14 4.74 -9.19
CA GLN A 68 -7.38 4.10 -8.76
C GLN A 68 -7.15 2.65 -8.30
N LEU A 69 -6.29 1.90 -8.99
CA LEU A 69 -5.89 0.56 -8.55
C LEU A 69 -5.18 0.61 -7.19
N ALA A 70 -4.34 1.62 -6.95
CA ALA A 70 -3.64 1.77 -5.69
C ALA A 70 -4.58 2.06 -4.51
N GLU A 71 -5.66 2.82 -4.71
CA GLU A 71 -6.69 3.11 -3.70
C GLU A 71 -7.36 1.84 -3.18
N ARG A 72 -7.49 0.80 -4.01
CA ARG A 72 -8.04 -0.51 -3.58
C ARG A 72 -7.27 -1.13 -2.44
N PHE A 73 -5.98 -0.84 -2.33
CA PHE A 73 -5.17 -1.32 -1.23
C PHE A 73 -5.37 -0.50 0.05
N GLN A 74 -5.87 0.74 -0.03
CA GLN A 74 -6.08 1.65 1.10
C GLN A 74 -7.39 1.38 1.87
N LEU A 75 -8.34 0.68 1.26
CA LEU A 75 -9.60 0.30 1.89
C LEU A 75 -9.36 -0.67 3.08
N GLY A 76 -9.48 -0.12 4.29
CA GLY A 76 -9.55 -0.88 5.53
C GLY A 76 -9.07 -0.12 6.77
N ALA A 77 -8.84 1.20 6.67
CA ALA A 77 -8.70 2.08 7.84
C ALA A 77 -10.06 2.50 8.44
N ALA A 78 -11.18 2.26 7.77
CA ALA A 78 -12.51 2.65 8.24
C ALA A 78 -13.24 1.46 8.88
N GLY A 79 -13.00 1.21 10.18
CA GLY A 79 -13.76 0.18 10.91
C GLY A 79 -13.25 -0.18 12.30
N SER A 80 -13.47 0.72 13.27
CA SER A 80 -13.72 0.51 14.71
C SER A 80 -13.26 1.79 15.43
N GLY A 81 -14.13 2.73 15.77
CA GLY A 81 -15.20 2.50 16.75
C GLY A 81 -14.69 3.02 18.09
N ASN A 82 -14.97 4.29 18.35
CA ASN A 82 -14.75 5.02 19.59
C ASN A 82 -15.46 4.34 20.76
N ASP A 83 -14.74 3.97 21.82
CA ASP A 83 -15.31 3.72 23.14
C ASP A 83 -14.95 4.91 24.06
N PRO A 84 -15.92 5.76 24.43
CA PRO A 84 -15.77 6.69 25.53
C PRO A 84 -16.26 6.02 26.82
N ALA A 85 -15.35 5.65 27.72
CA ALA A 85 -15.73 5.26 29.08
C ALA A 85 -14.61 5.58 30.08
N GLY A 86 -14.52 6.87 30.43
CA GLY A 86 -14.18 7.25 31.79
C GLY A 86 -15.48 7.53 32.55
N SER A 87 -15.88 6.64 33.45
CA SER A 87 -16.62 6.96 34.69
C SER A 87 -16.80 5.69 35.53
N ALA A 88 -16.00 5.55 36.58
CA ALA A 88 -16.37 5.11 37.92
C ALA A 88 -15.12 5.14 38.81
#